data_AF-A0A126QM21-F1
#
_entry.id   AF-A0A126QM21-F1
#
_cell.length_a   1.000
_cell.length_b   1.000
_cell.length_c   1.000
_cell.angle_alpha   90.00
_cell.angle_beta   90.00
_cell.angle_gamma   90.00
#
_symmetry.space_group_name_H-M   'P 1'
#
loop_
_entity.id
_entity.type
_entity.pdbx_description
1 polymer ?
#
loop_
_entity_poly.entity_id
_entity_poly.type
_entity_poly.pdbx_seq_one_letter_code
_entity_poly.pdbx_strand_id
1 'polypeptide(L)'
;MYCERIDLTDYVLEAYLTAAENQTAGIVDKTIANVSGEIDDALRARFELPLVSTPHTLKRIAAVIVSYRVVGGITSLMTSEGGSNNDWIPLQTQYKQAVRDLESIRDGKLNVGLVELGEEARVDDELIVITRAPSIDMGRW
;
A
#
# COMPACT_ATOMS: atom_id res chain seq x y z
N MET A 1 5.49 10.09 3.29
CA MET A 1 4.05 10.24 3.59
C MET A 1 3.29 10.04 2.30
N TYR A 2 2.29 9.16 2.30
CA TYR A 2 1.69 8.61 1.06
C TYR A 2 0.35 9.24 0.68
N CYS A 3 -0.32 9.91 1.61
CA CYS A 3 -1.54 10.67 1.37
C CYS A 3 -1.59 11.88 2.31
N GLU A 4 -2.41 12.85 1.96
CA GLU A 4 -2.74 14.03 2.75
C GLU A 4 -4.24 14.01 3.11
N ARG A 5 -4.63 14.90 4.02
CA ARG A 5 -6.03 15.02 4.44
C ARG A 5 -6.97 15.30 3.27
N ILE A 6 -6.52 16.05 2.26
CA ILE A 6 -7.32 16.36 1.07
C ILE A 6 -7.65 15.11 0.26
N ASP A 7 -6.71 14.16 0.15
CA ASP A 7 -6.90 12.90 -0.60
C ASP A 7 -7.96 11.99 0.04
N LEU A 8 -8.29 12.20 1.32
CA LEU A 8 -9.33 11.44 2.00
C LEU A 8 -10.74 11.88 1.55
N THR A 9 -10.89 13.11 1.07
CA THR A 9 -12.19 13.66 0.67
C THR A 9 -12.75 13.01 -0.59
N ASP A 10 -11.91 12.35 -1.40
CA ASP A 10 -12.33 11.50 -2.50
C ASP A 10 -13.06 10.22 -2.06
N TYR A 11 -12.87 9.80 -0.79
CA TYR A 11 -13.40 8.55 -0.26
C TYR A 11 -14.43 8.73 0.85
N VAL A 12 -14.32 9.81 1.63
CA VAL A 12 -15.20 10.10 2.77
C VAL A 12 -15.57 11.57 2.82
N LEU A 13 -16.81 11.86 3.22
CA LEU A 13 -17.25 13.25 3.39
C LEU A 13 -16.43 13.95 4.48
N GLU A 14 -16.12 15.23 4.28
CA GLU A 14 -15.41 16.06 5.25
C GLU A 14 -16.09 16.07 6.64
N ALA A 15 -17.43 15.96 6.67
CA ALA A 15 -18.20 15.83 7.90
C ALA A 15 -17.74 14.66 8.78
N TYR A 16 -17.35 13.53 8.19
CA TYR A 16 -16.82 12.39 8.94
C TYR A 16 -15.42 12.65 9.48
N LEU A 17 -14.56 13.32 8.71
CA LEU A 17 -13.22 13.71 9.17
C LEU A 17 -13.32 14.69 10.35
N THR A 18 -14.22 15.66 10.26
CA THR A 18 -14.51 16.62 11.34
C THR A 18 -15.10 15.93 12.56
N ALA A 19 -16.00 14.96 12.37
CA ALA A 19 -16.53 14.16 13.48
C ALA A 19 -15.43 13.36 14.19
N ALA A 20 -14.45 12.84 13.46
CA ALA A 20 -13.30 12.14 14.02
C ALA A 20 -12.39 13.06 14.84
N GLU A 21 -12.08 14.23 14.29
CA GLU A 21 -11.31 15.26 15.00
C GLU A 21 -12.01 15.74 16.28
N ASN A 22 -13.33 15.85 16.27
CA ASN A 22 -14.10 16.23 17.45
C ASN A 22 -14.07 15.15 18.55
N GLN A 23 -14.00 13.87 18.18
CA GLN A 23 -13.86 12.78 19.16
C GLN A 23 -12.43 12.66 19.68
N THR A 24 -11.43 12.83 18.81
CA THR A 24 -10.03 12.76 19.19
C THR A 24 -9.23 13.72 18.32
N ALA A 25 -8.75 14.80 18.93
CA ALA A 25 -7.96 15.80 18.23
C ALA A 25 -6.67 15.22 17.62
N GLY A 26 -6.46 15.52 16.34
CA GLY A 26 -5.35 15.06 15.52
C GLY A 26 -5.41 13.58 15.15
N ILE A 27 -6.57 12.92 15.27
CA ILE A 27 -6.69 11.49 14.93
C ILE A 27 -6.45 11.24 13.44
N VAL A 28 -6.85 12.17 12.56
CA VAL A 28 -6.67 12.01 11.12
C VAL A 28 -5.18 12.01 10.79
N ASP A 29 -4.44 13.03 11.22
CA ASP A 29 -3.00 13.15 10.97
C ASP A 29 -2.21 11.99 11.59
N LYS A 30 -2.56 11.57 12.81
CA LYS A 30 -1.95 10.39 13.46
C LYS A 30 -2.21 9.12 12.65
N THR A 31 -3.42 8.94 12.14
CA THR A 31 -3.77 7.76 11.33
C THR A 31 -3.02 7.78 10.00
N ILE A 32 -2.88 8.94 9.35
CA ILE A 32 -2.08 9.07 8.13
C ILE A 32 -0.61 8.70 8.39
N ALA A 33 -0.03 9.21 9.49
CA ALA A 33 1.35 8.91 9.86
C ALA A 33 1.55 7.41 10.12
N ASN A 34 0.64 6.78 10.86
CA ASN A 34 0.69 5.35 11.17
C ASN A 34 0.59 4.49 9.90
N VAL A 35 -0.39 4.77 9.04
CA VAL A 35 -0.58 4.03 7.77
C VAL A 35 0.61 4.25 6.84
N SER A 36 1.19 5.45 6.81
CA SER A 36 2.41 5.69 6.04
C SER A 36 3.58 4.84 6.54
N GLY A 37 3.74 4.70 7.86
CA GLY A 37 4.74 3.82 8.45
C GLY A 37 4.53 2.34 8.09
N GLU A 38 3.29 1.86 8.11
CA GLU A 38 2.95 0.48 7.71
C GLU A 38 3.28 0.21 6.24
N ILE A 39 3.04 1.18 5.35
CA ILE A 39 3.41 1.08 3.94
C ILE A 39 4.93 1.08 3.78
N ASP A 40 5.65 1.96 4.50
CA ASP A 40 7.11 1.94 4.53
C ASP A 40 7.64 0.57 4.98
N ASP A 41 7.13 0.00 6.07
CA ASP A 41 7.54 -1.33 6.55
C ASP A 41 7.28 -2.44 5.54
N ALA A 42 6.16 -2.39 4.80
CA ALA A 42 5.88 -3.35 3.74
C ALA A 42 6.84 -3.22 2.55
N LEU A 43 7.35 -2.02 2.28
CA LEU A 43 8.25 -1.72 1.16
C LEU A 43 9.73 -1.94 1.51
N ARG A 44 10.15 -1.73 2.76
CA ARG A 44 11.54 -1.90 3.24
C ARG A 44 12.13 -3.27 2.90
N ALA A 45 11.29 -4.30 2.78
CA ALA A 45 11.73 -5.64 2.42
C ALA A 45 12.30 -5.72 0.99
N ARG A 46 11.96 -4.78 0.10
CA ARG A 46 12.27 -4.85 -1.34
C ARG A 46 12.79 -3.55 -1.95
N PHE A 47 12.60 -2.42 -1.30
CA PHE A 47 12.93 -1.10 -1.82
C PHE A 47 13.74 -0.30 -0.81
N GLU A 48 14.69 0.50 -1.30
CA GLU A 48 15.35 1.51 -0.49
C GLU A 48 14.39 2.69 -0.26
N LEU A 49 14.30 3.14 1.00
CA LEU A 49 13.45 4.26 1.40
C LEU A 49 14.31 5.47 1.78
N PRO A 50 13.86 6.71 1.50
CA PRO A 50 12.58 7.06 0.89
C PRO A 50 12.54 6.82 -0.62
N LEU A 51 11.37 6.47 -1.15
CA LEU A 51 11.15 6.29 -2.58
C LEU A 51 11.40 7.59 -3.36
N VAL A 52 11.95 7.48 -4.57
CA VAL A 52 12.20 8.63 -5.46
C VAL A 52 10.89 9.26 -5.94
N SER A 53 9.90 8.42 -6.27
CA SER A 53 8.55 8.84 -6.62
C SER A 53 7.53 7.94 -5.96
N THR A 54 6.42 8.52 -5.50
CA THR A 54 5.32 7.75 -4.90
C THR A 54 4.27 7.39 -5.97
N PRO A 55 4.11 6.11 -6.33
CA PRO A 55 3.13 5.68 -7.31
C PRO A 55 1.69 5.98 -6.86
N HIS A 56 0.84 6.27 -7.83
CA HIS A 56 -0.60 6.47 -7.60
C HIS A 56 -1.25 5.30 -6.85
N THR A 57 -0.81 4.07 -7.08
CA THR A 57 -1.31 2.89 -6.37
C THR A 57 -1.04 2.97 -4.87
N LEU A 58 0.16 3.38 -4.44
CA LEU A 58 0.48 3.53 -3.02
C LEU A 58 -0.31 4.68 -2.40
N LYS A 59 -0.48 5.79 -3.12
CA LYS A 59 -1.33 6.92 -2.67
C LYS A 59 -2.78 6.48 -2.45
N ARG A 60 -3.34 5.75 -3.41
CA ARG A 60 -4.69 5.16 -3.32
C ARG A 60 -4.82 4.21 -2.13
N ILE A 61 -3.86 3.29 -1.96
CA ILE A 61 -3.87 2.34 -0.84
C ILE A 61 -3.86 3.09 0.50
N ALA A 62 -2.97 4.07 0.65
CA ALA A 62 -2.89 4.88 1.86
C ALA A 62 -4.20 5.63 2.14
N ALA A 63 -4.75 6.34 1.15
CA ALA A 63 -5.97 7.12 1.31
C ALA A 63 -7.18 6.26 1.70
N VAL A 64 -7.33 5.08 1.08
CA VAL A 64 -8.41 4.13 1.39
C VAL A 64 -8.27 3.55 2.79
N ILE A 65 -7.07 3.12 3.19
CA ILE A 65 -6.83 2.53 4.52
C ILE A 65 -7.08 3.58 5.61
N VAL A 66 -6.56 4.80 5.44
CA VAL A 66 -6.79 5.89 6.40
C VAL A 66 -8.28 6.20 6.50
N SER A 67 -8.95 6.41 5.37
CA SER A 67 -10.38 6.73 5.32
C SER A 67 -11.22 5.68 6.06
N TYR A 68 -10.96 4.40 5.82
CA TYR A 68 -11.65 3.31 6.49
C TYR A 68 -11.41 3.30 8.01
N ARG A 69 -10.16 3.51 8.45
CA ARG A 69 -9.81 3.49 9.88
C ARG A 69 -10.34 4.70 10.64
N VAL A 70 -10.28 5.89 10.05
CA VAL A 70 -10.82 7.13 10.64
C VAL A 70 -12.33 7.00 10.81
N VAL A 71 -13.04 6.56 9.77
CA VAL A 71 -14.49 6.31 9.85
C VAL A 71 -14.82 5.20 10.83
N GLY A 72 -14.08 4.08 10.82
CA GLY A 72 -14.28 2.98 11.76
C GLY A 72 -14.10 3.40 13.22
N GLY A 73 -13.20 4.35 13.49
CA GLY A 73 -12.97 4.91 14.83
C GLY A 73 -14.15 5.72 15.37
N ILE A 74 -14.85 6.46 14.51
CA ILE A 74 -16.04 7.24 14.91
C ILE A 74 -17.33 6.46 14.83
N THR A 75 -17.39 5.46 13.95
CA THR A 75 -18.55 4.59 13.76
C THR A 75 -18.35 3.33 14.60
N SER A 76 -18.71 3.39 15.89
CA SER A 76 -19.01 2.19 16.68
C SER A 76 -20.13 1.31 16.06
N LEU A 77 -20.72 1.77 14.94
CA LEU A 77 -21.77 1.17 14.14
C LEU A 77 -21.31 0.15 13.09
N MET A 78 -20.00 -0.06 12.85
CA MET A 78 -19.56 -1.13 11.94
C MET A 78 -20.00 -2.54 12.37
N THR A 79 -20.47 -2.70 13.61
CA THR A 79 -21.03 -3.93 14.18
C THR A 79 -22.53 -3.91 14.43
N SER A 80 -23.23 -2.79 14.20
CA SER A 80 -24.67 -2.72 14.46
C SER A 80 -25.45 -2.97 13.18
N GLU A 81 -25.93 -4.21 13.00
CA GLU A 81 -26.76 -4.71 11.88
C GLU A 81 -28.13 -4.01 11.69
N GLY A 82 -28.28 -2.73 12.07
CA GLY A 82 -29.58 -2.09 12.26
C GLY A 82 -29.90 -0.83 11.44
N GLY A 83 -28.94 -0.17 10.79
CA GLY A 83 -29.26 1.03 10.00
C GLY A 83 -28.05 1.63 9.27
N SER A 84 -28.19 1.87 7.96
CA SER A 84 -27.12 2.33 7.04
C SER A 84 -26.04 1.28 6.71
N ASN A 85 -26.43 0.01 6.54
CA ASN A 85 -25.49 -1.05 6.21
C ASN A 85 -24.94 -0.98 4.75
N ASN A 86 -25.32 0.00 3.92
CA ASN A 86 -25.02 0.00 2.48
C ASN A 86 -24.03 1.07 2.03
N ASP A 87 -23.97 2.24 2.68
CA ASP A 87 -23.08 3.34 2.28
C ASP A 87 -21.59 2.99 2.47
N TRP A 88 -21.29 2.08 3.38
CA TRP A 88 -19.92 1.70 3.74
C TRP A 88 -19.42 0.43 3.08
N ILE A 89 -20.30 -0.35 2.42
CA ILE A 89 -19.91 -1.57 1.71
C ILE A 89 -18.87 -1.29 0.61
N PRO A 90 -19.00 -0.22 -0.19
CA PRO A 90 -17.99 0.13 -1.18
C PRO A 90 -16.63 0.45 -0.54
N LEU A 91 -16.61 1.22 0.55
CA LEU A 91 -15.36 1.59 1.24
C LEU A 91 -14.72 0.37 1.92
N GLN A 92 -15.51 -0.51 2.53
CA GLN A 92 -15.02 -1.75 3.12
C GLN A 92 -14.44 -2.70 2.05
N THR A 93 -15.06 -2.76 0.88
CA THR A 93 -14.55 -3.56 -0.26
C THR A 93 -13.24 -2.99 -0.77
N GLN A 94 -13.16 -1.65 -0.95
CA GLN A 94 -11.94 -0.97 -1.34
C GLN A 94 -10.82 -1.16 -0.31
N TYR A 95 -11.14 -1.12 0.99
CA TYR A 95 -10.19 -1.39 2.06
C TYR A 95 -9.62 -2.81 1.98
N LYS A 96 -10.48 -3.82 1.85
CA LYS A 96 -10.04 -5.22 1.68
C LYS A 96 -9.14 -5.38 0.45
N GLN A 97 -9.46 -4.70 -0.65
CA GLN A 97 -8.63 -4.72 -1.84
C GLN A 97 -7.29 -4.01 -1.60
N ALA A 98 -7.27 -2.84 -0.95
CA ALA A 98 -6.05 -2.10 -0.65
C ALA A 98 -5.08 -2.89 0.24
N VAL A 99 -5.60 -3.61 1.24
CA VAL A 99 -4.79 -4.51 2.08
C VAL A 99 -4.20 -5.65 1.24
N ARG A 100 -5.00 -6.30 0.40
CA ARG A 100 -4.52 -7.36 -0.51
C ARG A 100 -3.47 -6.87 -1.49
N ASP A 101 -3.65 -5.66 -2.03
CA ASP A 101 -2.69 -5.04 -2.93
C ASP A 101 -1.37 -4.79 -2.19
N LEU A 102 -1.41 -4.25 -0.97
CA LEU A 102 -0.23 -4.04 -0.13
C LEU A 102 0.51 -5.35 0.19
N GLU A 103 -0.23 -6.41 0.53
CA GLU A 103 0.34 -7.75 0.74
C GLU A 103 0.98 -8.30 -0.54
N SER A 104 0.33 -8.09 -1.69
CA SER A 104 0.86 -8.54 -2.99
C SER A 104 2.12 -7.77 -3.40
N ILE A 105 2.25 -6.51 -2.99
CA ILE A 105 3.46 -5.69 -3.19
C ILE A 105 4.61 -6.21 -2.33
N ARG A 106 4.32 -6.47 -1.04
CA ARG A 106 5.28 -7.06 -0.10
C ARG A 106 5.77 -8.42 -0.59
N ASP A 107 4.88 -9.27 -1.08
CA ASP A 107 5.18 -10.61 -1.61
C ASP A 107 5.82 -10.58 -3.01
N GLY A 108 5.90 -9.41 -3.67
CA GLY A 108 6.42 -9.27 -5.03
C GLY A 108 5.56 -9.84 -6.15
N LYS A 109 4.28 -10.07 -5.88
CA LYS A 109 3.30 -10.54 -6.86
C LYS A 109 2.67 -9.41 -7.67
N LEU A 110 2.71 -8.17 -7.17
CA LEU A 110 2.13 -7.01 -7.83
C LEU A 110 3.20 -5.96 -8.14
N ASN A 111 3.49 -5.79 -9.43
CA ASN A 111 4.43 -4.79 -9.92
C ASN A 111 3.74 -3.43 -10.02
N VAL A 112 4.00 -2.57 -9.03
CA VAL A 112 3.43 -1.21 -8.96
C VAL A 112 4.15 -0.29 -9.92
N GLY A 113 3.98 -0.46 -11.24
CA GLY A 113 4.54 0.48 -12.24
C GLY A 113 6.00 0.87 -11.97
N LEU A 114 6.85 -0.14 -11.70
CA LEU A 114 8.16 -0.04 -11.05
C LEU A 114 9.29 0.60 -11.88
N VAL A 115 8.99 1.35 -12.93
CA VAL A 115 10.05 2.08 -13.66
C VAL A 115 10.47 3.35 -12.91
N GLU A 116 9.64 3.89 -12.01
CA GLU A 116 9.88 5.18 -11.34
C GLU A 116 10.15 5.09 -9.83
N LEU A 117 10.21 3.88 -9.25
CA LEU A 117 10.33 3.67 -7.80
C LEU A 117 11.78 3.63 -7.27
N GLY A 118 12.78 3.58 -8.16
CA GLY A 118 14.19 3.34 -7.83
C GLY A 118 14.63 1.90 -8.13
N GLU A 119 15.95 1.62 -8.08
CA GLU A 119 16.49 0.25 -8.22
C GLU A 119 15.81 -0.67 -7.21
N GLU A 120 15.27 -1.81 -7.66
CA GLU A 120 14.90 -2.90 -6.75
C GLU A 120 16.12 -3.18 -5.86
N ALA A 121 15.93 -3.25 -4.54
CA ALA A 121 17.02 -3.57 -3.63
C ALA A 121 17.62 -4.89 -4.11
N ARG A 122 18.87 -4.86 -4.60
CA ARG A 122 19.51 -6.02 -5.20
C ARG A 122 19.44 -7.17 -4.20
N VAL A 123 18.67 -8.18 -4.54
CA VAL A 123 18.78 -9.47 -3.86
C VAL A 123 20.05 -10.08 -4.42
N ASP A 124 21.14 -9.95 -3.67
CA ASP A 124 22.43 -10.57 -3.98
C ASP A 124 22.30 -12.10 -3.77
N ASP A 125 21.61 -12.78 -4.68
CA ASP A 125 21.65 -14.24 -4.81
C ASP A 125 21.40 -14.62 -6.28
N GLU A 126 22.36 -14.27 -7.15
CA GLU A 126 22.45 -14.86 -8.48
C GLU A 126 23.80 -15.55 -8.63
N LEU A 127 23.88 -16.80 -8.15
CA LEU A 127 25.02 -17.67 -8.41
C LEU A 127 24.94 -18.16 -9.86
N ILE A 128 25.44 -17.36 -10.79
CA ILE A 128 25.48 -17.69 -12.21
C ILE A 128 26.58 -18.75 -12.43
N VAL A 129 26.20 -20.03 -12.49
CA VAL A 129 27.09 -21.11 -12.93
C VAL A 129 27.26 -21.04 -14.45
N ILE A 130 28.34 -20.39 -14.91
CA ILE A 130 28.73 -20.39 -16.32
C ILE A 130 29.42 -21.74 -16.62
N THR A 131 28.67 -22.75 -17.05
CA THR A 131 29.27 -23.92 -17.70
C THR A 131 29.57 -23.60 -19.15
N ARG A 132 30.86 -23.48 -19.48
CA ARG A 132 31.37 -23.48 -20.86
C ARG A 132 30.87 -24.73 -21.62
N ALA A 133 30.27 -24.54 -22.79
CA ALA A 133 29.88 -25.64 -23.66
C ALA A 133 31.12 -26.41 -24.14
N PRO A 134 31.15 -27.75 -24.10
CA PRO A 134 32.26 -28.51 -24.67
C PRO A 134 32.18 -28.48 -26.20
N SER A 135 33.07 -27.73 -26.84
CA SER A 135 33.30 -27.85 -28.28
C SER A 135 34.24 -29.03 -28.53
N ILE A 136 33.68 -30.18 -28.91
CA ILE A 136 34.47 -31.28 -29.49
C ILE A 136 34.68 -30.94 -30.96
N ASP A 137 35.91 -30.63 -31.34
CA ASP A 137 36.34 -30.49 -32.72
C ASP A 137 36.57 -31.90 -33.31
N MET A 138 35.70 -32.32 -34.23
CA MET A 138 35.84 -33.56 -35.01
C MET A 138 36.40 -33.28 -36.41
N GLY A 139 37.37 -32.36 -36.50
CA GLY A 139 37.93 -31.86 -37.76
C GLY A 139 39.36 -32.31 -38.04
N ARG A 140 39.71 -33.57 -37.78
CA ARG A 140 40.91 -34.23 -38.32
C ARG A 140 40.87 -35.71 -37.97
N TRP A 141 40.80 -36.57 -38.98
CA TRP A 141 41.60 -37.80 -39.18
C TRP A 141 41.50 -38.18 -40.65
#